data_AF-A0A9D1U9M1-F1
#
_entry.id   AF-A0A9D1U9M1-F1
#
_cell.length_a   1.000
_cell.length_b   1.000
_cell.length_c   1.000
_cell.angle_alpha   90.00
_cell.angle_beta   90.00
_cell.angle_gamma   90.00
#
_symmetry.space_group_name_H-M   'P 1'
#
loop_
_entity.id
_entity.type
_entity.pdbx_description
1 polymer ?
#
loop_
_entity_poly.entity_id
_entity_poly.type
_entity_poly.pdbx_seq_one_letter_code
_entity_poly.pdbx_strand_id
1 'polypeptide(L)'
;MRLLALCVAALLLVSLVFTTVPAFAAPDTASPAPETIASATREAAYRGNFKSKVFHKADCRHATCKACTKVFTSEAEARAAGYHPCKVCLGC
;
A
#
# COMPACT_ATOMS: atom_id res chain seq x y z
N MET A 1 49.12 -38.32 17.16
CA MET A 1 47.93 -38.35 18.05
C MET A 1 47.81 -37.16 18.99
N ARG A 2 48.89 -36.50 19.45
CA ARG A 2 48.78 -35.26 20.27
C ARG A 2 48.31 -34.01 19.50
N LEU A 3 48.51 -33.93 18.18
CA LEU A 3 48.01 -32.81 17.35
C LEU A 3 46.51 -32.91 16.99
N LEU A 4 45.94 -34.13 16.90
CA LEU A 4 44.48 -34.28 16.68
C LEU A 4 43.68 -33.85 17.92
N ALA A 5 44.24 -34.02 19.13
CA ALA A 5 43.58 -33.64 20.38
C ALA A 5 43.42 -32.11 20.54
N LEU A 6 44.32 -31.31 19.96
CA LEU A 6 44.23 -29.85 19.97
C LEU A 6 43.13 -29.32 19.02
N CYS A 7 42.90 -29.97 17.87
CA CYS A 7 41.84 -29.56 16.93
C CYS A 7 40.43 -29.93 17.42
N VAL A 8 40.26 -31.05 18.13
CA VAL A 8 38.94 -31.46 18.65
C VAL A 8 38.52 -30.59 19.84
N ALA A 9 39.46 -30.12 20.66
CA ALA A 9 39.18 -29.22 21.79
C ALA A 9 38.75 -27.81 21.35
N ALA A 10 39.26 -27.31 20.22
CA ALA A 10 38.91 -25.98 19.69
C ALA A 10 37.52 -25.93 19.02
N LEU A 11 36.98 -27.07 18.57
CA LEU A 11 35.66 -27.15 17.93
C LEU A 11 34.50 -27.31 18.93
N LEU A 12 34.77 -27.65 20.19
CA LEU A 12 33.73 -27.86 21.22
C LEU A 12 33.47 -26.64 22.13
N LEU A 13 34.21 -25.53 21.98
CA LEU A 13 34.03 -24.31 22.79
C LEU A 13 33.34 -23.15 22.06
N VAL A 14 32.87 -23.34 20.81
CA VAL A 14 32.09 -22.33 20.06
C VAL A 14 30.62 -22.76 19.98
N SER A 15 30.03 -23.16 21.10
CA SER A 15 28.62 -23.60 21.13
C SER A 15 27.83 -23.17 22.37
N LEU A 16 28.37 -22.27 23.20
CA LEU A 16 27.68 -21.73 24.39
C LEU A 16 27.56 -20.20 24.37
N VAL A 17 27.21 -19.60 23.23
CA VAL A 17 26.84 -18.16 23.15
C VAL A 17 25.51 -17.93 22.43
N PHE A 18 24.56 -18.86 22.56
CA PHE A 18 23.27 -18.78 21.85
C PHE A 18 22.06 -19.12 22.74
N THR A 19 21.97 -18.57 23.96
CA THR A 19 20.75 -18.75 24.79
C THR A 19 20.38 -17.55 25.66
N THR A 20 20.52 -16.33 25.15
CA THR A 20 19.72 -15.20 25.67
C THR A 20 19.26 -14.33 24.51
N VAL A 21 18.26 -14.82 23.77
CA VAL A 21 17.42 -13.93 22.96
C VAL A 21 16.53 -13.22 23.97
N PRO A 22 16.71 -11.92 24.25
CA PRO A 22 15.64 -11.19 24.91
C PRO A 22 14.44 -11.30 23.98
N ALA A 23 13.29 -11.70 24.52
CA ALA A 23 12.01 -11.39 23.91
C ALA A 23 11.88 -9.86 23.90
N PHE A 24 12.59 -9.21 22.97
CA PHE A 24 12.29 -7.86 22.56
C PHE A 24 11.04 -8.03 21.71
N ALA A 25 9.93 -8.11 22.42
CA ALA A 25 8.63 -7.71 21.93
C ALA A 25 8.85 -6.32 21.34
N ALA A 26 9.08 -6.26 20.04
CA ALA A 26 8.74 -5.08 19.28
C ALA A 26 7.26 -4.86 19.59
N PRO A 27 6.87 -3.73 20.19
CA PRO A 27 5.52 -3.29 19.97
C PRO A 27 5.44 -3.07 18.46
N ASP A 28 4.81 -4.01 17.77
CA ASP A 28 4.08 -3.77 16.54
C ASP A 28 3.06 -2.65 16.85
N THR A 29 3.58 -1.44 16.98
CA THR A 29 2.86 -0.23 16.67
C THR A 29 3.05 -0.07 15.17
N ALA A 30 2.55 -1.06 14.43
CA ALA A 30 1.76 -0.76 13.26
C ALA A 30 0.88 0.41 13.69
N SER A 31 1.26 1.61 13.28
CA SER A 31 0.41 2.77 13.42
C SER A 31 -0.93 2.32 12.85
N PRO A 32 -2.03 2.29 13.62
CA PRO A 32 -3.32 2.39 12.99
C PRO A 32 -3.30 3.80 12.39
N ALA A 33 -2.81 3.93 11.15
CA ALA A 33 -3.33 4.97 10.29
C ALA A 33 -4.83 4.88 10.46
N PRO A 34 -5.51 5.95 10.88
CA PRO A 34 -6.89 5.86 11.29
C PRO A 34 -7.68 5.22 10.16
N GLU A 35 -8.04 3.96 10.35
CA GLU A 35 -9.19 3.34 9.73
C GLU A 35 -10.40 4.03 10.34
N THR A 36 -10.55 5.32 10.02
CA THR A 36 -11.85 5.95 10.04
C THR A 36 -12.62 5.21 8.96
N ILE A 37 -13.38 4.21 9.43
CA ILE A 37 -14.56 3.69 8.74
C ILE A 37 -15.55 4.87 8.68
N ALA A 38 -15.21 5.88 7.91
CA ALA A 38 -16.18 6.79 7.35
C ALA A 38 -16.83 6.00 6.23
N SER A 39 -17.80 5.16 6.62
CA SER A 39 -18.97 4.93 5.80
C SER A 39 -19.77 6.24 5.74
N ALA A 40 -19.10 7.31 5.31
CA ALA A 40 -19.77 8.37 4.59
C ALA A 40 -20.27 7.66 3.34
N THR A 41 -21.55 7.81 3.04
CA THR A 41 -22.06 7.59 1.69
C THR A 41 -21.11 8.36 0.77
N ARG A 42 -20.10 7.67 0.23
CA ARG A 42 -19.03 8.30 -0.54
C ARG A 42 -19.68 8.67 -1.86
N GLU A 43 -20.27 9.86 -1.89
CA GLU A 43 -20.70 10.50 -3.11
C GLU A 43 -19.56 10.34 -4.09
N ALA A 44 -19.84 9.70 -5.23
CA ALA A 44 -18.84 9.38 -6.22
C ALA A 44 -18.13 10.68 -6.65
N ALA A 45 -16.95 10.93 -6.08
CA ALA A 45 -16.21 12.17 -6.27
C ALA A 45 -15.74 12.30 -7.73
N TYR A 46 -15.60 11.17 -8.43
CA TYR A 46 -15.12 11.11 -9.80
C TYR A 46 -16.00 10.26 -10.71
N ARG A 47 -16.16 10.71 -11.96
CA ARG A 47 -16.84 9.99 -13.04
C ARG A 47 -15.89 9.71 -14.20
N GLY A 48 -15.78 8.44 -14.58
CA GLY A 48 -14.95 7.92 -15.65
C GLY A 48 -15.74 7.62 -16.92
N ASN A 49 -15.24 8.09 -18.06
CA ASN A 49 -15.70 7.72 -19.38
C ASN A 49 -15.14 6.35 -19.78
N PHE A 50 -16.00 5.33 -19.95
CA PHE A 50 -15.55 3.98 -20.28
C PHE A 50 -14.94 3.85 -21.69
N LYS A 51 -15.24 4.78 -22.61
CA LYS A 51 -14.73 4.77 -23.99
C LYS A 51 -13.34 5.36 -24.08
N SER A 52 -13.14 6.55 -23.51
CA SER A 52 -11.87 7.28 -23.58
C SER A 52 -10.94 6.99 -22.40
N LYS A 53 -11.42 6.27 -21.38
CA LYS A 53 -10.72 6.06 -20.10
C LYS A 53 -10.32 7.37 -19.44
N VAL A 54 -11.06 8.47 -19.64
CA VAL A 54 -10.79 9.74 -18.94
C VAL A 54 -11.72 9.86 -17.75
N PHE A 55 -11.21 10.25 -16.58
CA PHE A 55 -12.03 10.55 -15.41
C PHE A 55 -12.06 12.04 -15.09
N HIS A 56 -13.18 12.47 -14.51
CA HIS A 56 -13.53 13.85 -14.22
C HIS A 56 -13.97 13.99 -12.76
N LYS A 57 -13.78 15.16 -12.15
CA LYS A 57 -14.47 15.51 -10.89
C LYS A 57 -15.98 15.65 -11.11
N ALA A 58 -16.77 15.45 -10.05
CA ALA A 58 -18.23 15.65 -10.09
C ALA A 58 -18.63 17.03 -10.66
N ASP A 59 -17.89 18.10 -10.32
CA ASP A 59 -18.17 19.47 -10.77
C ASP A 59 -17.67 19.80 -12.19
N CYS A 60 -17.03 18.86 -12.89
CA CYS A 60 -16.52 19.12 -14.23
C CYS A 60 -17.67 19.21 -15.24
N ARG A 61 -17.64 20.23 -16.11
CA ARG A 61 -18.58 20.39 -17.24
C ARG A 61 -18.68 19.14 -18.13
N HIS A 62 -17.59 18.37 -18.25
CA HIS A 62 -17.53 17.16 -19.08
C HIS A 62 -17.94 15.87 -18.35
N ALA A 63 -18.19 15.90 -17.04
CA ALA A 63 -18.55 14.72 -16.25
C ALA A 63 -19.98 14.22 -16.52
N THR A 64 -20.86 15.03 -17.14
CA THR A 64 -22.26 14.69 -17.45
C THR A 64 -22.43 13.94 -18.78
N CYS A 65 -21.33 13.46 -19.36
CA CYS A 65 -21.38 12.76 -20.63
C CYS A 65 -22.07 11.38 -20.52
N LYS A 66 -22.76 10.93 -21.58
CA LYS A 66 -23.46 9.61 -21.59
C LYS A 66 -22.53 8.43 -21.32
N ALA A 67 -21.24 8.55 -21.64
CA ALA A 67 -20.24 7.51 -21.40
C ALA A 67 -19.57 7.60 -20.01
N CYS A 68 -19.84 8.67 -19.24
CA CYS A 68 -19.25 8.97 -17.94
C CYS A 68 -20.00 8.22 -16.82
N THR A 69 -20.10 6.90 -16.96
CA THR A 69 -20.92 6.03 -16.09
C THR A 69 -20.12 5.35 -14.99
N LYS A 70 -18.80 5.20 -15.17
CA LYS A 70 -17.95 4.62 -14.13
C LYS A 70 -17.79 5.63 -13.00
N VAL A 71 -17.96 5.21 -11.76
CA VAL A 71 -17.78 6.07 -10.58
C VAL A 71 -16.55 5.62 -9.81
N PHE A 72 -15.77 6.58 -9.30
CA PHE A 72 -14.63 6.33 -8.42
C PHE A 72 -14.73 7.18 -7.18
N THR A 73 -14.25 6.63 -6.07
CA THR A 73 -14.22 7.31 -4.77
C THR A 73 -12.96 8.15 -4.61
N SER A 74 -11.89 7.84 -5.36
CA SER A 74 -10.64 8.59 -5.35
C SER A 74 -9.98 8.64 -6.73
N GLU A 75 -9.13 9.64 -6.93
CA GLU A 75 -8.28 9.74 -8.11
C GLU A 75 -7.29 8.56 -8.20
N ALA A 76 -6.74 8.12 -7.07
CA ALA A 76 -5.85 6.95 -7.03
C ALA A 76 -6.55 5.69 -7.54
N GLU A 77 -7.81 5.47 -7.15
CA GLU A 77 -8.64 4.36 -7.64
C GLU A 77 -8.87 4.45 -9.16
N ALA A 78 -9.19 5.65 -9.66
CA ALA A 78 -9.39 5.86 -11.10
C ALA A 78 -8.10 5.58 -11.90
N ARG A 79 -6.95 6.06 -11.40
CA ARG A 79 -5.64 5.81 -12.03
C ARG A 79 -5.25 4.34 -11.98
N ALA A 80 -5.49 3.65 -10.86
CA ALA A 80 -5.26 2.21 -10.72
C ALA A 80 -6.14 1.39 -11.66
N ALA A 81 -7.37 1.85 -11.93
CA ALA A 81 -8.27 1.27 -12.94
C ALA A 81 -7.84 1.58 -14.39
N GLY A 82 -6.74 2.29 -14.61
CA GLY A 82 -6.21 2.63 -15.94
C GLY A 82 -6.90 3.83 -16.60
N TYR A 83 -7.53 4.71 -15.81
CA TYR A 83 -8.11 5.95 -16.31
C TYR A 83 -7.12 7.11 -16.20
N HIS A 84 -7.15 8.00 -17.19
CA HIS A 84 -6.35 9.21 -17.25
C HIS A 84 -7.12 10.42 -16.70
N PRO A 85 -6.46 11.35 -16.00
CA PRO A 85 -7.11 12.54 -15.46
C PRO A 85 -7.53 13.48 -16.59
N CYS A 86 -8.70 14.09 -16.45
CA CYS A 86 -9.14 15.15 -17.34
C CYS A 86 -8.26 16.39 -17.17
N LYS A 87 -7.65 16.84 -18.28
CA LYS A 87 -6.77 18.02 -18.29
C LYS A 87 -7.44 19.32 -17.83
N VAL A 88 -8.78 19.41 -17.87
CA VAL A 88 -9.53 20.63 -17.52
C VAL A 88 -9.87 20.72 -16.03
N CYS A 89 -10.24 19.60 -15.39
CA CYS A 89 -10.65 19.61 -13.97
C CYS A 89 -9.61 18.99 -13.02
N LEU A 90 -8.59 18.33 -13.57
CA LEU A 90 -7.55 17.63 -12.82
C LEU A 90 -6.13 17.94 -13.33
N GLY A 91 -6.00 18.74 -14.40
CA GLY A 91 -4.72 19.22 -14.90
C GLY A 91 -4.45 20.65 -14.42
N CYS A 92 -3.22 20.90 -13.98
CA CYS A 92 -2.62 22.22 -13.87
C CYS A 92 -2.08 22.65 -15.23
#